data_AF-A0A8H7QZB6-F1
#
_entry.id   AF-A0A8H7QZB6-F1
#
_cell.length_a   1.000
_cell.length_b   1.000
_cell.length_c   1.000
_cell.angle_alpha   90.00
_cell.angle_beta   90.00
_cell.angle_gamma   90.00
#
_symmetry.space_group_name_H-M   'P 1'
#
loop_
_entity.id
_entity.type
_entity.pdbx_description
1 polymer ?
#
loop_
_entity_poly.entity_id
_entity_poly.type
_entity_poly.pdbx_seq_one_letter_code
_entity_poly.pdbx_strand_id
1 'polypeptide(L)'
;MSTISEWSILEKLLLTQAVYKYGENMWFQVARVLKQHGLIQPQQRPSDFFSQKNCQFQYYLLVEQLEAEKQVYRHNDLKNDMPVVVRIARQLYLQRIEEVKERLNQEQTEFGQLAEEIQAIKSGKWDDSLKGDIQQQQQQQEICIKRTSSEVHLETNLKRCRLEEEKDASIHEEHVISTAISTPTETTSIEQEMAIPPPLAVLTPAAPSASEVP
;
A
#
# COMPACT_ATOMS: atom_id res chain seq x y z
N MET A 1 22.52 -2.70 -10.76
CA MET A 1 23.49 -3.64 -10.15
C MET A 1 22.68 -4.66 -9.37
N SER A 2 23.01 -5.95 -9.44
CA SER A 2 22.26 -6.99 -8.73
C SER A 2 22.49 -6.88 -7.23
N THR A 3 21.45 -6.52 -6.47
CA THR A 3 21.50 -6.49 -5.02
C THR A 3 21.59 -7.92 -4.50
N ILE A 4 22.76 -8.29 -3.97
CA ILE A 4 22.92 -9.54 -3.22
C ILE A 4 22.03 -9.40 -1.97
N SER A 5 20.95 -10.17 -1.93
CA SER A 5 20.02 -10.20 -0.80
C SER A 5 20.78 -10.66 0.45
N GLU A 6 20.84 -9.81 1.48
CA GLU A 6 21.58 -10.15 2.69
C GLU A 6 20.90 -11.28 3.47
N TRP A 7 21.71 -12.08 4.18
CA TRP A 7 21.20 -13.07 5.13
C TRP A 7 20.79 -12.38 6.43
N SER A 8 19.56 -12.61 6.89
CA SER A 8 19.08 -12.17 8.19
C SER A 8 19.82 -12.87 9.34
N ILE A 9 19.71 -12.32 10.56
CA ILE A 9 20.27 -12.93 11.77
C ILE A 9 19.72 -14.35 11.97
N LEU A 10 18.43 -14.58 11.67
CA LEU A 10 17.80 -15.90 11.74
C LEU A 10 18.42 -16.90 10.75
N GLU A 11 18.64 -16.51 9.50
CA GLU A 11 19.25 -17.40 8.49
C GLU A 11 20.73 -17.67 8.79
N LYS A 12 21.48 -16.64 9.22
CA LYS A 12 22.85 -16.78 9.72
C LYS A 12 22.89 -17.78 10.89
N LEU A 13 21.99 -17.65 11.85
CA LEU A 13 21.90 -18.54 13.03
C LEU A 13 21.55 -19.99 12.64
N LEU A 14 20.57 -20.19 11.76
CA LEU A 14 20.17 -21.52 11.27
C LEU A 14 21.29 -22.19 10.46
N LEU A 15 22.04 -21.42 9.66
CA LEU A 15 23.24 -21.89 8.98
C LEU A 15 24.28 -22.39 9.98
N THR A 16 24.61 -21.60 11.00
CA THR A 16 25.57 -22.00 12.03
C THR A 16 25.11 -23.23 12.82
N GLN A 17 23.82 -23.34 13.16
CA GLN A 17 23.25 -24.52 13.82
C GLN A 17 23.32 -25.78 12.94
N ALA A 18 23.06 -25.65 11.63
CA ALA A 18 23.19 -26.76 10.69
C ALA A 18 24.66 -27.19 10.50
N VAL A 19 25.61 -26.24 10.44
CA VAL A 19 27.05 -26.55 10.40
C VAL A 19 27.52 -27.21 11.69
N TYR A 20 27.03 -26.78 12.86
CA TYR A 20 27.32 -27.45 14.14
C TYR A 20 26.84 -28.92 14.15
N LYS A 21 25.68 -29.19 13.56
CA LYS A 21 25.08 -30.54 13.54
C LYS A 21 25.68 -31.50 12.51
N TYR A 22 26.04 -31.02 11.32
CA TYR A 22 26.48 -31.87 10.20
C TYR A 22 27.97 -31.72 9.83
N GLY A 23 28.63 -30.67 10.31
CA GLY A 23 30.02 -30.34 10.01
C GLY A 23 30.24 -29.71 8.64
N GLU A 24 31.37 -29.04 8.49
CA GLU A 24 31.81 -28.34 7.26
C GLU A 24 32.12 -29.30 6.09
N ASN A 25 32.09 -30.62 6.30
CA ASN A 25 32.21 -31.60 5.23
C ASN A 25 30.87 -31.89 4.52
N MET A 26 29.74 -31.52 5.12
CA MET A 26 28.40 -31.96 4.70
C MET A 26 27.50 -30.80 4.20
N TRP A 27 28.08 -29.83 3.50
CA TRP A 27 27.37 -28.63 2.98
C TRP A 27 26.08 -28.92 2.21
N PHE A 28 25.98 -30.07 1.51
CA PHE A 28 24.74 -30.49 0.86
C PHE A 28 23.58 -30.70 1.85
N GLN A 29 23.85 -31.30 3.01
CA GLN A 29 22.85 -31.50 4.07
C GLN A 29 22.51 -30.19 4.78
N VAL A 30 23.52 -29.32 5.00
CA VAL A 30 23.32 -27.95 5.52
C VAL A 30 22.37 -27.16 4.62
N ALA A 31 22.66 -27.12 3.31
CA ALA A 31 21.83 -26.48 2.29
C ALA A 31 20.43 -27.08 2.22
N ARG A 32 20.30 -28.42 2.25
CA ARG A 32 19.00 -29.11 2.26
C ARG A 32 18.16 -28.71 3.48
N VAL A 33 18.74 -28.70 4.67
CA VAL A 33 18.03 -28.37 5.91
C VAL A 33 17.56 -26.92 5.89
N LEU A 34 18.39 -25.98 5.44
CA LEU A 34 17.97 -24.57 5.25
C LEU A 34 16.78 -24.44 4.28
N LYS A 35 16.85 -25.08 3.10
CA LYS A 35 15.75 -25.06 2.12
C LYS A 35 14.45 -25.69 2.62
N GLN A 36 14.52 -26.58 3.59
CA GLN A 36 13.36 -27.28 4.18
C GLN A 36 12.92 -26.69 5.53
N HIS A 37 13.50 -25.56 5.95
CA HIS A 37 13.24 -24.98 7.27
C HIS A 37 12.07 -23.97 7.26
N GLY A 38 10.96 -24.32 7.92
CA GLY A 38 9.69 -23.59 7.85
C GLY A 38 9.69 -22.13 8.33
N LEU A 39 10.71 -21.66 9.07
CA LEU A 39 10.84 -20.24 9.45
C LEU A 39 11.48 -19.36 8.35
N ILE A 40 12.11 -19.96 7.34
CA ILE A 40 12.79 -19.23 6.26
C ILE A 40 12.29 -19.61 4.86
N GLN A 41 11.65 -20.78 4.70
CA GLN A 41 10.94 -21.18 3.49
C GLN A 41 9.84 -20.19 3.01
N PRO A 42 9.08 -19.47 3.88
CA PRO A 42 8.08 -18.50 3.44
C PRO A 42 8.68 -17.23 2.82
N GLN A 43 9.98 -16.98 3.04
CA GLN A 43 10.68 -15.86 2.44
C GLN A 43 10.96 -16.21 0.97
N GLN A 44 10.53 -15.36 0.03
CA GLN A 44 10.62 -15.59 -1.42
C GLN A 44 12.06 -15.46 -1.96
N ARG A 45 12.98 -16.26 -1.42
CA ARG A 45 14.39 -16.32 -1.83
C ARG A 45 14.55 -17.09 -3.15
N PRO A 46 15.52 -16.72 -4.01
CA PRO A 46 15.90 -17.51 -5.17
C PRO A 46 16.21 -18.98 -4.83
N SER A 47 15.93 -19.90 -5.75
CA SER A 47 16.06 -21.35 -5.51
C SER A 47 17.50 -21.82 -5.29
N ASP A 48 18.49 -21.01 -5.68
CA ASP A 48 19.93 -21.17 -5.50
C ASP A 48 20.48 -20.39 -4.29
N PHE A 49 19.67 -19.57 -3.61
CA PHE A 49 20.09 -18.75 -2.46
C PHE A 49 20.70 -19.60 -1.34
N PHE A 50 20.01 -20.66 -0.92
CA PHE A 50 20.54 -21.67 0.01
C PHE A 50 21.28 -22.81 -0.72
N SER A 51 22.09 -22.49 -1.74
CA SER A 51 22.98 -23.48 -2.38
C SER A 51 24.15 -23.84 -1.46
N GLN A 52 24.71 -25.04 -1.65
CA GLN A 52 25.91 -25.50 -0.92
C GLN A 52 27.05 -24.48 -0.95
N LYS A 53 27.32 -23.87 -2.12
CA LYS A 53 28.36 -22.85 -2.27
C LYS A 53 28.07 -21.59 -1.45
N ASN A 54 26.83 -21.09 -1.47
CA ASN A 54 26.47 -19.88 -0.72
C ASN A 54 26.43 -20.14 0.80
N CYS A 55 25.98 -21.33 1.23
CA CYS A 55 26.04 -21.73 2.65
C CYS A 55 27.48 -21.79 3.16
N GLN A 56 28.39 -22.38 2.38
CA GLN A 56 29.81 -22.45 2.69
C GLN A 56 30.46 -21.06 2.76
N PHE A 57 30.22 -20.23 1.74
CA PHE A 57 30.73 -18.85 1.68
C PHE A 57 30.23 -18.00 2.85
N GLN A 58 28.92 -17.98 3.09
CA GLN A 58 28.31 -17.21 4.18
C GLN A 58 28.80 -17.65 5.56
N TYR A 59 29.08 -18.95 5.76
CA TYR A 59 29.63 -19.42 7.02
C TYR A 59 31.06 -18.91 7.25
N TYR A 60 31.94 -18.95 6.23
CA TYR A 60 33.30 -18.42 6.40
C TYR A 60 33.35 -16.90 6.58
N LEU A 61 32.40 -16.14 6.01
CA LEU A 61 32.23 -14.72 6.36
C LEU A 61 31.90 -14.51 7.85
N LEU A 62 31.08 -15.38 8.45
CA LEU A 62 30.78 -15.31 9.90
C LEU A 62 32.00 -15.70 10.76
N VAL A 63 32.88 -16.59 10.27
CA VAL A 63 34.16 -16.91 10.92
C VAL A 63 35.10 -15.71 10.86
N GLU A 64 35.28 -15.10 9.69
CA GLU A 64 36.12 -13.91 9.49
C GLU A 64 35.67 -12.74 10.38
N GLN A 65 34.35 -12.48 10.46
CA GLN A 65 33.78 -11.45 11.33
C GLN A 65 34.10 -11.69 12.81
N LEU A 66 33.92 -12.92 13.30
CA LEU A 66 34.24 -13.30 14.68
C LEU A 66 35.74 -13.18 15.02
N GLU A 67 36.60 -13.43 14.04
CA GLU A 67 38.05 -13.27 14.19
C GLU A 67 38.47 -11.79 14.17
N ALA A 68 37.88 -10.99 13.28
CA ALA A 68 38.10 -9.54 13.23
C ALA A 68 37.69 -8.85 14.54
N GLU A 69 36.50 -9.16 15.07
CA GLU A 69 36.05 -8.67 16.39
C GLU A 69 37.04 -9.05 17.50
N LYS A 70 37.54 -10.30 17.51
CA LYS A 70 38.55 -10.73 18.49
C LYS A 70 39.86 -9.93 18.38
N GLN A 71 40.28 -9.51 17.19
CA GLN A 71 41.46 -8.66 17.02
C GLN A 71 41.25 -7.20 17.47
N VAL A 72 40.01 -6.76 17.67
CA VAL A 72 39.71 -5.46 18.31
C VAL A 72 39.77 -5.60 19.84
N TYR A 73 39.13 -6.62 20.41
CA TYR A 73 39.03 -6.81 21.87
C TYR A 73 40.21 -7.57 22.50
N ARG A 74 41.45 -7.12 22.21
CA ARG A 74 42.75 -7.77 22.50
C ARG A 74 43.15 -7.92 23.98
N HIS A 75 42.20 -8.06 24.92
CA HIS A 75 42.50 -8.07 26.35
C HIS A 75 41.72 -9.08 27.23
N ASN A 76 40.75 -9.84 26.68
CA ASN A 76 39.87 -10.74 27.46
C ASN A 76 39.95 -12.23 27.04
N ASP A 77 41.12 -12.70 26.60
CA ASP A 77 41.35 -14.12 26.31
C ASP A 77 41.54 -14.96 27.60
N LEU A 78 40.44 -15.23 28.31
CA LEU A 78 40.32 -16.53 28.97
C LEU A 78 40.36 -17.61 27.88
N LYS A 79 41.03 -18.73 28.15
CA LYS A 79 41.17 -19.86 27.21
C LYS A 79 39.81 -20.43 26.81
N ASN A 80 39.24 -19.90 25.73
CA ASN A 80 37.89 -20.22 25.31
C ASN A 80 37.92 -21.46 24.42
N ASP A 81 37.96 -22.63 25.06
CA ASP A 81 37.96 -23.99 24.47
C ASP A 81 36.66 -24.32 23.68
N MET A 82 35.75 -23.35 23.59
CA MET A 82 34.50 -23.42 22.85
C MET A 82 34.75 -23.36 21.33
N PRO A 83 34.32 -24.36 20.53
CA PRO A 83 34.51 -24.37 19.09
C PRO A 83 33.96 -23.11 18.40
N VAL A 84 34.61 -22.66 17.32
CA VAL A 84 34.27 -21.44 16.57
C VAL A 84 32.78 -21.37 16.22
N VAL A 85 32.23 -22.44 15.64
CA VAL A 85 30.81 -22.57 15.31
C VAL A 85 29.87 -22.32 16.50
N VAL A 86 30.25 -22.74 17.72
CA VAL A 86 29.46 -22.54 18.94
C VAL A 86 29.54 -21.09 19.43
N ARG A 87 30.72 -20.44 19.28
CA ARG A 87 30.89 -19.01 19.55
C ARG A 87 30.00 -18.16 18.63
N ILE A 88 30.02 -18.42 17.31
CA ILE A 88 29.16 -17.76 16.31
C ILE A 88 27.67 -17.96 16.67
N ALA A 89 27.26 -19.21 16.95
CA ALA A 89 25.87 -19.52 17.27
C ALA A 89 25.39 -18.77 18.53
N ARG A 90 26.25 -18.64 19.55
CA ARG A 90 25.93 -17.89 20.77
C ARG A 90 25.76 -16.39 20.51
N GLN A 91 26.60 -15.80 19.67
CA GLN A 91 26.53 -14.38 19.31
C GLN A 91 25.27 -14.08 18.50
N LEU A 92 25.00 -14.87 17.45
CA LEU A 92 23.80 -14.73 16.62
C LEU A 92 22.51 -15.00 17.41
N TYR A 93 22.55 -15.88 18.42
CA TYR A 93 21.41 -16.12 19.31
C TYR A 93 21.09 -14.91 20.21
N LEU A 94 22.11 -14.21 20.74
CA LEU A 94 21.91 -12.96 21.49
C LEU A 94 21.35 -11.85 20.59
N GLN A 95 21.96 -11.65 19.41
CA GLN A 95 21.45 -10.72 18.40
C GLN A 95 19.99 -11.04 18.02
N ARG A 96 19.62 -12.32 17.90
CA ARG A 96 18.22 -12.72 17.61
C ARG A 96 17.27 -12.45 18.77
N ILE A 97 17.71 -12.51 20.01
CA ILE A 97 16.90 -12.11 21.18
C ILE A 97 16.64 -10.59 21.14
N GLU A 98 17.68 -9.80 20.84
CA GLU A 98 17.57 -8.34 20.70
C GLU A 98 16.65 -7.96 19.52
N GLU A 99 16.82 -8.59 18.36
CA GLU A 99 15.96 -8.42 17.17
C GLU A 99 14.47 -8.79 17.42
N VAL A 100 14.19 -9.70 18.36
CA VAL A 100 12.81 -10.06 18.75
C VAL A 100 12.26 -9.08 19.79
N LYS A 101 13.08 -8.62 20.75
CA LYS A 101 12.69 -7.58 21.72
C LYS A 101 12.37 -6.26 21.04
N GLU A 102 13.16 -5.86 20.04
CA GLU A 102 12.98 -4.56 19.36
C GLU A 102 11.67 -4.52 18.58
N ARG A 103 11.34 -5.59 17.82
CA ARG A 103 10.02 -5.70 17.19
C ARG A 103 8.87 -5.68 18.19
N LEU A 104 8.99 -6.40 19.30
CA LEU A 104 7.96 -6.38 20.36
C LEU A 104 7.77 -4.96 20.92
N ASN A 105 8.86 -4.23 21.14
CA ASN A 105 8.82 -2.84 21.60
C ASN A 105 8.19 -1.88 20.56
N GLN A 106 8.51 -2.07 19.28
CA GLN A 106 7.90 -1.34 18.17
C GLN A 106 6.38 -1.63 18.09
N GLU A 107 5.99 -2.90 17.99
CA GLU A 107 4.58 -3.35 17.93
C GLU A 107 3.77 -2.84 19.14
N GLN A 108 4.37 -2.87 20.34
CA GLN A 108 3.77 -2.35 21.58
C GLN A 108 3.61 -0.82 21.56
N THR A 109 4.53 -0.10 20.92
CA THR A 109 4.48 1.36 20.76
C THR A 109 3.43 1.77 19.74
N GLU A 110 3.39 1.11 18.58
CA GLU A 110 2.37 1.31 17.53
C GLU A 110 0.96 0.99 18.06
N PHE A 111 0.81 -0.10 18.81
CA PHE A 111 -0.45 -0.42 19.50
C PHE A 111 -0.85 0.64 20.53
N GLY A 112 0.12 1.19 21.29
CA GLY A 112 -0.13 2.26 22.27
C GLY A 112 -0.66 3.53 21.60
N GLN A 113 0.00 3.97 20.53
CA GLN A 113 -0.41 5.14 19.74
C GLN A 113 -1.82 4.96 19.17
N LEU A 114 -2.11 3.79 18.58
CA LEU A 114 -3.44 3.49 18.03
C LEU A 114 -4.53 3.42 19.13
N ALA A 115 -4.19 2.91 20.31
CA ALA A 115 -5.12 2.89 21.44
C ALA A 115 -5.44 4.31 21.96
N GLU A 116 -4.43 5.18 22.03
CA GLU A 116 -4.59 6.61 22.39
C GLU A 116 -5.41 7.37 21.33
N GLU A 117 -5.18 7.11 20.04
CA GLU A 117 -5.97 7.67 18.93
C GLU A 117 -7.43 7.26 19.03
N ILE A 118 -7.70 5.96 19.19
CA ILE A 118 -9.05 5.40 19.39
C ILE A 118 -9.72 6.02 20.62
N GLN A 119 -8.98 6.28 21.71
CA GLN A 119 -9.52 6.97 22.88
C GLN A 119 -9.79 8.46 22.60
N ALA A 120 -8.93 9.15 21.85
CA ALA A 120 -9.13 10.54 21.45
C ALA A 120 -10.37 10.73 20.57
N ILE A 121 -10.59 9.83 19.61
CA ILE A 121 -11.81 9.77 18.79
C ILE A 121 -13.03 9.49 19.66
N LYS A 122 -13.01 8.45 20.50
CA LYS A 122 -14.13 8.09 21.39
C LYS A 122 -14.47 9.14 22.46
N SER A 123 -13.55 10.05 22.77
CA SER A 123 -13.78 11.16 23.71
C SER A 123 -14.14 12.49 23.01
N GLY A 124 -14.42 12.46 21.70
CA GLY A 124 -14.88 13.62 20.94
C GLY A 124 -13.84 14.72 20.74
N LYS A 125 -12.55 14.47 21.04
CA LYS A 125 -11.47 15.49 20.95
C LYS A 125 -11.28 16.04 19.54
N TRP A 126 -11.72 15.30 18.52
CA TRP A 126 -11.62 15.65 17.11
C TRP A 126 -12.90 16.33 16.58
N ASP A 127 -14.02 16.25 17.29
CA ASP A 127 -15.34 16.63 16.80
C ASP A 127 -15.41 18.11 16.36
N ASP A 128 -14.75 19.00 17.11
CA ASP A 128 -14.76 20.44 16.81
C ASP A 128 -13.85 20.80 15.62
N SER A 129 -12.78 20.03 15.37
CA SER A 129 -11.99 20.15 14.14
C SER A 129 -12.82 19.71 12.94
N LEU A 130 -13.44 18.52 13.01
CA LEU A 130 -14.28 17.99 11.94
C LEU A 130 -15.46 18.92 11.61
N LYS A 131 -16.09 19.55 12.61
CA LYS A 131 -17.12 20.58 12.40
C LYS A 131 -16.56 21.77 11.62
N GLY A 132 -15.37 22.25 11.98
CA GLY A 132 -14.69 23.34 11.27
C GLY A 132 -14.33 23.00 9.82
N ASP A 133 -13.85 21.78 9.57
CA ASP A 133 -13.50 21.30 8.23
C ASP A 133 -14.75 21.14 7.34
N ILE A 134 -15.83 20.58 7.90
CA ILE A 134 -17.13 20.46 7.23
C ILE A 134 -17.71 21.84 6.89
N GLN A 135 -17.65 22.80 7.82
CA GLN A 135 -18.14 24.17 7.57
C GLN A 135 -17.33 24.90 6.50
N GLN A 136 -15.99 24.76 6.51
CA GLN A 136 -15.13 25.31 5.46
C GLN A 136 -15.46 24.68 4.09
N GLN A 137 -15.62 23.36 4.04
CA GLN A 137 -15.94 22.64 2.79
C GLN A 137 -17.31 23.03 2.23
N GLN A 138 -18.33 23.17 3.08
CA GLN A 138 -19.66 23.69 2.70
C GLN A 138 -19.58 25.13 2.17
N GLN A 139 -18.83 26.01 2.85
CA GLN A 139 -18.66 27.39 2.43
C GLN A 139 -17.88 27.49 1.09
N GLN A 140 -16.90 26.60 0.87
CA GLN A 140 -16.22 26.46 -0.43
C GLN A 140 -17.17 26.03 -1.54
N GLN A 141 -18.05 25.04 -1.28
CA GLN A 141 -19.06 24.59 -2.24
C GLN A 141 -20.07 25.69 -2.56
N GLU A 142 -20.59 26.42 -1.57
CA GLU A 142 -21.48 27.56 -1.81
C GLU A 142 -20.82 28.63 -2.69
N ILE A 143 -19.57 28.98 -2.43
CA ILE A 143 -18.82 29.97 -3.23
C ILE A 143 -18.61 29.45 -4.66
N CYS A 144 -18.34 28.16 -4.85
CA CYS A 144 -18.22 27.54 -6.17
C CYS A 144 -19.54 27.61 -6.94
N ILE A 145 -20.64 27.14 -6.34
CA ILE A 145 -21.99 27.15 -6.94
C ILE A 145 -22.41 28.59 -7.30
N LYS A 146 -22.16 29.57 -6.42
CA LYS A 146 -22.48 30.99 -6.68
C LYS A 146 -21.67 31.57 -7.84
N ARG A 147 -20.40 31.19 -8.02
CA ARG A 147 -19.59 31.57 -9.20
C ARG A 147 -20.15 30.95 -10.47
N THR A 148 -20.30 29.63 -10.52
CA THR A 148 -20.81 28.93 -11.72
C THR A 148 -22.20 29.41 -12.11
N SER A 149 -23.09 29.66 -11.14
CA SER A 149 -24.41 30.24 -11.41
C SER A 149 -24.34 31.67 -11.96
N SER A 150 -23.31 32.45 -11.59
CA SER A 150 -23.09 33.81 -12.11
C SER A 150 -22.50 33.78 -13.52
N GLU A 151 -21.56 32.87 -13.77
CA GLU A 151 -20.94 32.63 -15.08
C GLU A 151 -21.98 32.15 -16.10
N VAL A 152 -22.78 31.14 -15.74
CA VAL A 152 -23.90 30.64 -16.57
C VAL A 152 -24.94 31.74 -16.82
N HIS A 153 -25.25 32.58 -15.83
CA HIS A 153 -26.18 33.70 -16.03
C HIS A 153 -25.61 34.76 -16.99
N LEU A 154 -24.34 35.13 -16.85
CA LEU A 154 -23.64 36.05 -17.75
C LEU A 154 -23.56 35.51 -19.18
N GLU A 155 -23.20 34.23 -19.34
CA GLU A 155 -23.13 33.57 -20.65
C GLU A 155 -24.52 33.45 -21.31
N THR A 156 -25.57 33.19 -20.53
CA THR A 156 -26.96 33.18 -21.00
C THR A 156 -27.41 34.57 -21.44
N ASN A 157 -27.01 35.63 -20.73
CA ASN A 157 -27.32 37.01 -21.12
C ASN A 157 -26.57 37.43 -22.39
N LEU A 158 -25.28 37.08 -22.52
CA LEU A 158 -24.48 37.31 -23.73
C LEU A 158 -25.07 36.58 -24.95
N LYS A 159 -25.56 35.35 -24.78
CA LYS A 159 -26.29 34.61 -25.82
C LYS A 159 -27.61 35.29 -26.20
N ARG A 160 -28.34 35.86 -25.24
CA ARG A 160 -29.60 36.58 -25.50
C ARG A 160 -29.37 37.85 -26.30
N CYS A 161 -28.43 38.72 -25.89
CA CYS A 161 -28.15 39.96 -26.60
C CYS A 161 -27.71 39.70 -28.05
N ARG A 162 -26.91 38.65 -28.30
CA ARG A 162 -26.55 38.26 -29.68
C ARG A 162 -27.74 37.84 -30.52
N LEU A 163 -28.72 37.14 -29.93
CA LEU A 163 -29.97 36.75 -30.60
C LEU A 163 -30.97 37.91 -30.76
N GLU A 164 -30.79 39.00 -30.01
CA GLU A 164 -31.51 40.25 -30.17
C GLU A 164 -30.87 41.08 -31.31
N GLU A 165 -29.54 41.22 -31.32
CA GLU A 165 -28.75 41.80 -32.43
C GLU A 165 -29.01 41.11 -33.79
N GLU A 166 -29.07 39.77 -33.80
CA GLU A 166 -29.34 38.96 -35.00
C GLU A 166 -30.80 39.12 -35.51
N LYS A 167 -31.75 39.42 -34.62
CA LYS A 167 -33.14 39.73 -34.99
C LYS A 167 -33.31 41.15 -35.53
N ASP A 168 -32.67 42.13 -34.89
CA ASP A 168 -32.72 43.52 -35.37
C ASP A 168 -31.99 43.67 -36.72
N ALA A 169 -30.96 42.85 -36.98
CA ALA A 169 -30.38 42.69 -38.32
C ALA A 169 -31.40 42.11 -39.33
N SER A 170 -32.10 41.03 -38.97
CA SER A 170 -33.12 40.41 -39.84
C SER A 170 -34.29 41.34 -40.17
N ILE A 171 -34.70 42.22 -39.25
CA ILE A 171 -35.75 43.23 -39.49
C ILE A 171 -35.32 44.24 -40.58
N HIS A 172 -34.01 44.43 -40.78
CA HIS A 172 -33.50 45.34 -41.81
C HIS A 172 -33.41 44.72 -43.21
N GLU A 173 -33.64 43.40 -43.35
CA GLU A 173 -33.50 42.67 -44.63
C GLU A 173 -34.87 42.26 -45.26
N GLU A 174 -35.98 42.29 -44.52
CA GLU A 174 -37.34 42.01 -45.03
C GLU A 174 -38.08 43.20 -45.69
N HIS A 175 -37.37 44.21 -46.22
CA HIS A 175 -38.00 45.27 -47.04
C HIS A 175 -37.58 45.30 -48.53
N VAL A 176 -36.81 44.32 -49.01
CA VAL A 176 -36.51 44.20 -50.45
C VAL A 176 -36.53 42.74 -50.94
N ILE A 177 -37.73 42.16 -51.08
CA ILE A 177 -38.18 41.45 -52.30
C ILE A 177 -39.67 41.11 -52.18
N SER A 178 -40.40 41.25 -53.28
CA SER A 178 -41.87 41.25 -53.30
C SER A 178 -42.46 39.96 -53.88
N THR A 179 -43.59 39.53 -53.28
CA THR A 179 -44.66 38.74 -53.92
C THR A 179 -44.41 37.24 -54.17
N ALA A 180 -45.51 36.47 -54.06
CA ALA A 180 -45.69 35.04 -54.37
C ALA A 180 -45.06 34.02 -53.38
N ILE A 181 -45.71 32.90 -53.02
CA ILE A 181 -47.07 32.41 -53.35
C ILE A 181 -47.65 31.57 -52.19
N SER A 182 -48.96 31.27 -52.27
CA SER A 182 -49.80 30.62 -51.25
C SER A 182 -49.32 29.27 -50.68
N THR A 183 -49.55 29.09 -49.37
CA THR A 183 -50.22 27.97 -48.62
C THR A 183 -50.23 26.51 -49.15
N PRO A 184 -50.51 25.48 -48.31
CA PRO A 184 -50.68 25.44 -46.84
C PRO A 184 -49.53 24.58 -46.21
N THR A 185 -49.61 23.68 -45.19
CA THR A 185 -50.68 23.06 -44.36
C THR A 185 -50.06 22.49 -43.06
N GLU A 186 -50.90 22.24 -42.04
CA GLU A 186 -50.82 21.20 -40.98
C GLU A 186 -49.47 20.89 -40.26
N THR A 187 -49.36 21.10 -38.94
CA THR A 187 -49.95 20.30 -37.82
C THR A 187 -49.20 19.00 -37.54
N THR A 188 -48.63 18.89 -36.33
CA THR A 188 -48.77 17.73 -35.41
C THR A 188 -48.17 18.12 -34.04
N SER A 189 -48.79 17.65 -32.95
CA SER A 189 -48.37 17.84 -31.55
C SER A 189 -47.78 16.53 -30.98
N ILE A 190 -47.60 16.43 -29.65
CA ILE A 190 -47.52 15.16 -28.89
C ILE A 190 -46.17 14.39 -29.06
N GLU A 191 -45.52 13.79 -28.04
CA GLU A 191 -45.62 13.94 -26.57
C GLU A 191 -44.33 13.49 -25.87
N GLN A 192 -44.09 14.04 -24.68
CA GLN A 192 -43.72 13.36 -23.42
C GLN A 192 -43.22 11.88 -23.44
N GLU A 193 -42.04 11.63 -22.82
CA GLU A 193 -41.88 10.47 -21.92
C GLU A 193 -40.79 10.68 -20.83
N MET A 194 -40.82 9.86 -19.77
CA MET A 194 -39.90 9.86 -18.63
C MET A 194 -39.14 8.53 -18.56
N ALA A 195 -37.86 8.51 -18.13
CA ALA A 195 -37.08 7.27 -17.99
C ALA A 195 -36.24 7.20 -16.69
N ILE A 196 -36.61 6.25 -15.81
CA ILE A 196 -35.98 5.81 -14.54
C ILE A 196 -36.40 4.33 -14.40
N PRO A 197 -35.55 3.31 -14.10
CA PRO A 197 -34.49 3.22 -13.07
C PRO A 197 -33.14 2.73 -13.72
N PRO A 198 -32.25 1.86 -13.16
CA PRO A 198 -32.07 1.29 -11.80
C PRO A 198 -30.63 1.35 -11.19
N PRO A 199 -30.44 0.93 -9.92
CA PRO A 199 -29.20 1.16 -9.15
C PRO A 199 -28.23 -0.04 -9.04
N LEU A 200 -27.16 0.17 -8.24
CA LEU A 200 -26.06 -0.75 -7.92
C LEU A 200 -26.49 -2.13 -7.40
N ALA A 201 -25.75 -3.17 -7.78
CA ALA A 201 -25.91 -4.52 -7.26
C ALA A 201 -25.07 -4.75 -5.98
N VAL A 202 -25.70 -5.31 -4.95
CA VAL A 202 -25.04 -5.84 -3.74
C VAL A 202 -24.76 -7.32 -3.94
N LEU A 203 -23.55 -7.79 -3.59
CA LEU A 203 -23.23 -9.20 -3.49
C LEU A 203 -22.82 -9.56 -2.06
N THR A 204 -23.40 -10.64 -1.55
CA THR A 204 -23.25 -11.13 -0.17
C THR A 204 -22.11 -12.17 -0.03
N PRO A 205 -21.53 -12.33 1.16
CA PRO A 205 -20.53 -13.37 1.41
C PRO A 205 -21.18 -14.76 1.49
N ALA A 206 -20.45 -15.79 1.02
CA ALA A 206 -20.83 -17.19 1.17
C ALA A 206 -20.21 -17.79 2.45
N ALA A 207 -20.98 -18.60 3.18
CA ALA A 207 -20.55 -19.34 4.36
C ALA A 207 -19.93 -20.71 3.98
N PRO A 208 -19.07 -21.32 4.82
CA PRO A 208 -18.40 -22.58 4.50
C PRO A 208 -19.31 -23.80 4.67
N SER A 209 -19.16 -24.79 3.79
CA SER A 209 -19.72 -26.13 3.98
C SER A 209 -18.67 -27.05 4.59
N ALA A 210 -19.02 -27.70 5.70
CA ALA A 210 -18.28 -28.85 6.20
C ALA A 210 -18.66 -30.12 5.42
N SER A 211 -17.77 -31.11 5.41
CA SER A 211 -18.10 -32.50 5.08
C SER A 211 -17.31 -33.42 5.99
N GLU A 212 -17.97 -34.44 6.53
CA GLU A 212 -17.40 -35.38 7.49
C GLU A 212 -16.61 -36.51 6.83
N VAL A 213 -15.84 -37.22 7.67
CA VAL A 213 -15.08 -38.43 7.36
C VAL A 213 -15.86 -39.65 7.85
N PRO A 214 -15.86 -40.75 7.08
CA PRO A 214 -15.78 -42.11 7.63
C PRO A 214 -14.41 -42.75 7.34
#